data_AF-A0A430QSD6-F1
#
_entry.id   AF-A0A430QSD6-F1
#
_cell.length_a   1.000
_cell.length_b   1.000
_cell.length_c   1.000
_cell.angle_alpha   90.00
_cell.angle_beta   90.00
_cell.angle_gamma   90.00
#
_symmetry.space_group_name_H-M   'P 1'
#
loop_
_entity.id
_entity.type
_entity.pdbx_description
1 polymer ?
#
loop_
_entity_poly.entity_id
_entity_poly.type
_entity_poly.pdbx_seq_one_letter_code
_entity_poly.pdbx_strand_id
1 'polypeptide(L)'
;MTIGDKMAIKAYLCRKMGIPGGTQGFIFVPVEVEVECYGAERCAVEMMVSSIDPRSKLEPELGDDMVYLYQLSQHLLTMLDQVIRYVENVIDNKCPADPKIGRSIAQLIFSIPKLDPDHLEQLINSSYKDLLMITYLTNLIRTHLKILNLAQ
;
A
#
# COMPACT_ATOMS: atom_id res chain seq x y z
N MET A 1 -6.64 -33.75 -4.68
CA MET A 1 -6.54 -32.29 -4.52
C MET A 1 -5.46 -32.01 -3.49
N THR A 2 -4.23 -31.78 -3.95
CA THR A 2 -3.09 -31.49 -3.08
C THR A 2 -3.09 -30.01 -2.72
N ILE A 3 -2.97 -29.71 -1.42
CA ILE A 3 -2.64 -28.39 -0.91
C ILE A 3 -1.37 -27.90 -1.64
N GLY A 4 -1.47 -26.84 -2.44
CA GLY A 4 -0.32 -26.29 -3.19
C GLY A 4 -0.60 -25.85 -4.63
N ASP A 5 -1.74 -26.22 -5.22
CA ASP A 5 -2.07 -25.80 -6.58
C ASP A 5 -2.65 -24.37 -6.58
N LYS A 6 -1.77 -23.36 -6.60
CA LYS A 6 -2.14 -21.95 -6.70
C LYS A 6 -2.82 -21.70 -8.06
N MET A 7 -3.90 -20.92 -8.07
CA MET A 7 -4.59 -20.56 -9.31
C MET A 7 -3.61 -19.83 -10.25
N ALA A 8 -3.33 -20.43 -11.40
CA ALA A 8 -2.42 -19.87 -12.40
C ALA A 8 -3.21 -19.21 -13.53
N ILE A 9 -2.95 -17.92 -13.77
CA ILE A 9 -3.49 -17.18 -14.92
C ILE A 9 -2.55 -17.42 -16.10
N LYS A 10 -3.05 -18.00 -17.20
CA LYS A 10 -2.28 -18.28 -18.42
C LYS A 10 -3.03 -17.73 -19.63
N ALA A 11 -2.33 -16.98 -20.47
CA ALA A 11 -2.86 -16.52 -21.75
C ALA A 11 -2.23 -17.32 -22.90
N TYR A 12 -3.01 -17.60 -23.94
CA TYR A 12 -2.57 -18.34 -25.12
C TYR A 12 -3.00 -17.62 -26.40
N LEU A 13 -2.08 -17.50 -27.35
CA LEU A 13 -2.37 -17.02 -28.70
C LEU A 13 -2.57 -18.21 -29.63
N CYS A 14 -3.76 -18.32 -30.23
CA CYS A 14 -4.05 -19.32 -31.24
C CYS A 14 -3.48 -18.92 -32.60
N ARG A 15 -2.63 -19.77 -33.18
CA ARG A 15 -2.17 -19.65 -34.56
C ARG A 15 -2.60 -20.86 -35.36
N LYS A 16 -3.15 -20.61 -36.56
CA LYS A 16 -3.41 -21.65 -37.55
C LYS A 16 -2.06 -22.11 -38.10
N MET A 17 -1.81 -23.41 -38.06
CA MET A 17 -0.62 -24.02 -38.62
C MET A 17 -1.03 -25.15 -39.54
N GLY A 18 -0.59 -25.09 -40.79
CA GLY A 18 -0.94 -26.08 -41.79
C GLY A 18 -0.01 -25.98 -42.98
N ILE A 19 0.18 -27.10 -43.64
CA ILE A 19 0.92 -27.24 -44.91
C ILE A 19 -0.09 -27.04 -46.05
N PRO A 20 0.28 -26.37 -47.17
CA PRO A 20 -0.62 -26.26 -48.32
C PRO A 20 -0.97 -27.65 -48.85
N GLY A 21 -2.24 -28.05 -48.75
CA GLY A 21 -2.74 -29.37 -49.19
C GLY A 21 -2.77 -30.47 -48.12
N GLY A 22 -2.40 -30.19 -46.86
CA GLY A 22 -2.43 -31.16 -45.75
C GLY A 22 -3.38 -30.80 -44.60
N THR A 23 -3.30 -31.55 -43.50
CA THR A 23 -4.10 -31.33 -42.28
C THR A 23 -3.81 -29.96 -41.67
N GLN A 24 -4.85 -29.13 -41.52
CA GLN A 24 -4.77 -27.85 -40.83
C GLN A 24 -4.97 -28.08 -39.33
N GLY A 25 -4.01 -27.61 -38.52
CA GLY A 25 -4.07 -27.64 -37.07
C GLY A 25 -4.05 -26.24 -36.47
N PHE A 26 -4.27 -26.18 -35.16
CA PHE A 26 -4.11 -24.97 -34.36
C PHE A 26 -3.02 -25.20 -33.33
N ILE A 27 -2.15 -24.22 -33.15
CA ILE A 27 -1.17 -24.19 -32.07
C ILE A 27 -1.52 -23.03 -31.13
N PHE A 28 -1.48 -23.31 -29.83
CA PHE A 28 -1.66 -22.32 -28.78
C PHE A 28 -0.29 -21.96 -28.20
N VAL A 29 0.20 -20.77 -28.54
CA VAL A 29 1.49 -20.27 -28.05
C VAL A 29 1.23 -19.56 -26.72
N PRO A 30 1.89 -19.95 -25.61
CA PRO A 30 1.73 -19.25 -24.33
C PRO A 30 2.27 -17.82 -24.43
N VAL A 31 1.58 -16.88 -23.79
CA VAL A 31 1.97 -15.47 -23.70
C VAL A 31 2.17 -15.12 -22.22
N GLU A 32 3.17 -14.30 -21.93
CA GLU A 32 3.42 -13.77 -20.59
C GLU A 32 2.27 -12.87 -20.15
N VAL A 33 1.79 -13.07 -18.92
CA VAL A 33 0.66 -12.32 -18.35
C VAL A 33 1.19 -11.51 -17.18
N GLU A 34 0.99 -10.20 -17.24
CA GLU A 34 1.23 -9.28 -16.14
C GLU A 34 -0.10 -8.68 -15.69
N VAL A 35 -0.32 -8.60 -14.38
CA VAL A 35 -1.50 -7.93 -13.81
C VAL A 35 -1.08 -6.51 -13.47
N GLU A 36 -1.56 -5.56 -14.26
CA GLU A 36 -1.39 -4.14 -13.98
C GLU A 36 -2.60 -3.65 -13.18
N CYS A 37 -2.35 -2.94 -12.08
CA CYS A 37 -3.39 -2.30 -11.28
C CYS A 37 -3.09 -0.80 -11.20
N TYR A 38 -4.08 0.03 -11.56
CA TYR A 38 -3.97 1.47 -11.38
C TYR A 38 -4.16 1.88 -9.91
N GLY A 39 -3.78 3.10 -9.53
CA GLY A 39 -3.76 3.54 -8.13
C GLY A 39 -5.08 3.36 -7.38
N ALA A 40 -6.21 3.69 -8.03
CA ALA A 40 -7.55 3.50 -7.45
C ALA A 40 -7.92 2.01 -7.32
N GLU A 41 -7.58 1.20 -8.32
CA GLU A 41 -7.85 -0.24 -8.32
C GLU A 41 -7.03 -0.95 -7.24
N ARG A 42 -5.76 -0.58 -7.08
CA ARG A 42 -4.89 -1.13 -6.04
C ARG A 42 -5.47 -0.87 -4.65
N CYS A 43 -5.92 0.35 -4.38
CA CYS A 43 -6.56 0.70 -3.11
C CYS A 43 -7.82 -0.14 -2.85
N ALA A 44 -8.68 -0.28 -3.87
CA ALA A 44 -9.88 -1.09 -3.77
C ALA A 44 -9.56 -2.58 -3.55
N VAL A 45 -8.58 -3.13 -4.28
CA VAL A 45 -8.13 -4.52 -4.14
C VAL A 45 -7.53 -4.76 -2.75
N GLU A 46 -6.74 -3.84 -2.23
CA GLU A 46 -6.15 -3.94 -0.88
C GLU A 46 -7.24 -3.96 0.21
N MET A 47 -8.27 -3.13 0.07
CA MET A 47 -9.46 -3.15 0.94
C MET A 47 -10.28 -4.44 0.79
N MET A 48 -10.40 -5.00 -0.41
CA MET A 48 -11.05 -6.30 -0.61
C MET A 48 -10.23 -7.43 0.04
N VAL A 49 -8.90 -7.40 -0.07
CA VAL A 49 -8.02 -8.41 0.53
C VAL A 49 -8.10 -8.40 2.04
N SER A 50 -8.16 -7.23 2.68
CA SER A 50 -8.30 -7.12 4.14
C SER A 50 -9.65 -7.63 4.67
N SER A 51 -10.69 -7.65 3.82
CA SER A 51 -12.02 -8.19 4.15
C SER A 51 -12.13 -9.72 4.01
N ILE A 52 -11.22 -10.35 3.26
CA ILE A 52 -11.24 -11.81 2.99
C ILE A 52 -10.67 -12.60 4.17
N ASP A 53 -9.83 -11.99 5.01
CA ASP A 53 -9.23 -12.67 6.15
C ASP A 53 -10.29 -12.92 7.25
N PRO A 54 -10.69 -14.18 7.56
CA PRO A 54 -11.82 -14.48 8.44
C PRO A 54 -11.62 -14.05 9.90
N ARG A 55 -10.41 -13.61 10.28
CA ARG A 55 -10.08 -13.00 11.58
C ARG A 55 -10.29 -11.48 11.59
N SER A 56 -10.32 -10.87 10.41
CA SER A 56 -10.59 -9.47 10.17
C SER A 56 -12.08 -9.30 9.90
N LYS A 57 -12.89 -9.27 10.97
CA LYS A 57 -14.25 -8.73 10.89
C LYS A 57 -14.17 -7.21 10.75
N LEU A 58 -13.58 -6.73 9.66
CA LEU A 58 -13.82 -5.38 9.19
C LEU A 58 -15.03 -5.52 8.27
N GLU A 59 -16.20 -5.13 8.79
CA GLU A 59 -17.25 -4.66 7.89
C GLU A 59 -16.56 -3.64 6.95
N PRO A 60 -16.82 -3.70 5.63
CA PRO A 60 -16.28 -2.70 4.70
C PRO A 60 -17.07 -1.40 4.87
N GLU A 61 -17.17 -0.93 6.11
CA GLU A 61 -17.38 0.48 6.36
C GLU A 61 -16.09 1.18 5.93
N LEU A 62 -16.20 2.37 5.34
CA LEU A 62 -15.08 3.30 5.35
C LEU A 62 -14.75 3.53 6.84
N GLY A 63 -13.87 2.70 7.39
CA GLY A 63 -13.43 2.82 8.76
C GLY A 63 -12.89 4.23 8.97
N ASP A 64 -13.02 4.74 10.19
CA ASP A 64 -12.41 6.01 10.58
C ASP A 64 -10.97 6.05 10.04
N ASP A 65 -10.66 7.06 9.21
CA ASP A 65 -9.37 7.21 8.55
C ASP A 65 -8.22 7.13 9.56
N MET A 66 -8.47 7.53 10.81
CA MET A 66 -7.53 7.45 11.92
C MET A 66 -7.18 6.02 12.32
N VAL A 67 -8.15 5.10 12.30
CA VAL A 67 -7.94 3.68 12.59
C VAL A 67 -7.12 3.03 11.48
N TYR A 68 -7.42 3.37 10.22
CA TYR A 68 -6.64 2.91 9.08
C TYR A 68 -5.18 3.42 9.14
N LEU A 69 -4.99 4.71 9.44
CA LEU A 69 -3.65 5.30 9.61
C LEU A 69 -2.88 4.62 10.75
N TYR A 70 -3.55 4.32 11.86
CA TYR A 70 -2.94 3.57 12.97
C TYR A 70 -2.46 2.18 12.53
N GLN A 71 -3.28 1.43 11.79
CA GLN A 71 -2.91 0.11 11.28
C GLN A 71 -1.71 0.18 10.31
N LEU A 72 -1.71 1.15 9.40
CA LEU A 72 -0.58 1.39 8.50
C LEU A 72 0.71 1.73 9.26
N SER A 73 0.61 2.53 10.32
CA SER A 73 1.74 2.86 11.19
C SER A 73 2.29 1.61 11.90
N GLN A 74 1.43 0.74 12.42
CA GLN A 74 1.83 -0.54 13.02
C GLN A 74 2.50 -1.47 12.00
N HIS A 75 1.99 -1.49 10.77
CA HIS A 75 2.58 -2.27 9.69
C HIS A 75 3.99 -1.77 9.33
N LEU A 76 4.18 -0.45 9.23
CA LEU A 76 5.49 0.17 9.03
C LEU A 76 6.46 -0.19 10.15
N LEU A 77 6.03 -0.07 11.42
CA LEU A 77 6.85 -0.45 12.57
C LEU A 77 7.28 -1.92 12.51
N THR A 78 6.37 -2.81 12.10
CA THR A 78 6.68 -4.24 11.93
C THR A 78 7.70 -4.47 10.81
N MET A 79 7.58 -3.78 9.67
CA MET A 79 8.59 -3.85 8.61
C MET A 79 9.95 -3.34 9.08
N LEU A 80 9.97 -2.26 9.86
CA LEU A 80 11.21 -1.71 10.40
C LEU A 80 11.87 -2.68 11.38
N ASP A 81 11.10 -3.34 12.25
CA ASP A 81 11.59 -4.39 13.15
C ASP A 81 12.25 -5.54 12.38
N GLN A 82 11.65 -5.97 11.27
CA GLN A 82 12.23 -7.00 10.39
C GLN A 82 13.59 -6.56 9.82
N VAL A 83 13.72 -5.30 9.40
CA VAL A 83 14.98 -4.75 8.90
C VAL A 83 16.04 -4.68 10.01
N ILE A 84 15.66 -4.22 11.21
CA ILE A 84 16.57 -4.17 12.37
C ILE A 84 17.08 -5.58 12.70
N ARG A 85 16.18 -6.56 12.81
CA ARG A 85 16.53 -7.96 13.08
C ARG A 85 17.41 -8.55 11.99
N TYR A 86 17.20 -8.19 10.72
CA TYR A 86 18.09 -8.60 9.64
C TYR A 86 19.52 -8.05 9.84
N VAL A 87 19.64 -6.76 10.15
CA VAL A 87 20.94 -6.11 10.38
C VAL A 87 21.66 -6.72 11.59
N GLU A 88 20.95 -6.96 12.70
CA GLU A 88 21.50 -7.65 13.88
C GLU A 88 22.03 -9.05 13.54
N ASN A 89 21.27 -9.83 12.77
CA ASN A 89 21.70 -11.17 12.34
C ASN A 89 22.93 -11.16 11.41
N VAL A 90 23.11 -10.10 10.63
CA VAL A 90 24.31 -9.92 9.80
C VAL A 90 25.52 -9.54 10.66
N ILE A 91 25.33 -8.68 11.67
CA ILE A 91 26.38 -8.30 12.63
C ILE A 91 26.85 -9.51 13.45
N ASP A 92 25.91 -10.36 13.88
CA ASP A 92 26.17 -11.61 14.61
C ASP A 92 26.81 -12.72 13.75
N ASN A 93 27.10 -12.47 12.47
CA ASN A 93 27.59 -13.45 11.49
C ASN A 93 26.66 -14.67 11.28
N LYS A 94 25.37 -14.56 11.62
CA LYS A 94 24.37 -15.63 11.43
C LYS A 94 23.88 -15.71 9.98
N CYS A 95 23.92 -14.61 9.24
CA CYS A 95 23.49 -14.50 7.85
C CYS A 95 24.56 -13.82 6.99
N PRO A 96 24.78 -14.27 5.73
CA PRO A 96 25.68 -13.58 4.82
C PRO A 96 25.12 -12.20 4.46
N ALA A 97 25.99 -11.19 4.47
CA ALA A 97 25.61 -9.83 4.08
C ALA A 97 25.27 -9.78 2.58
N ASP A 98 24.08 -9.27 2.23
CA ASP A 98 23.73 -8.96 0.84
C ASP A 98 24.02 -7.47 0.53
N PRO A 99 24.96 -7.16 -0.38
CA PRO A 99 25.26 -5.79 -0.78
C PRO A 99 24.08 -5.02 -1.37
N LYS A 100 23.10 -5.69 -2.00
CA LYS A 100 21.92 -5.04 -2.59
C LYS A 100 20.98 -4.52 -1.51
N ILE A 101 20.75 -5.33 -0.48
CA ILE A 101 19.91 -4.95 0.67
C ILE A 101 20.59 -3.81 1.44
N GLY A 102 21.89 -3.93 1.71
CA GLY A 102 22.66 -2.86 2.36
C GLY A 102 22.62 -1.53 1.61
N ARG A 103 22.72 -1.55 0.27
CA ARG A 103 22.58 -0.35 -0.57
C ARG A 103 21.18 0.25 -0.52
N SER A 104 20.14 -0.58 -0.50
CA SER A 104 18.75 -0.13 -0.41
C SER A 104 18.46 0.53 0.94
N ILE A 105 18.97 -0.04 2.03
CA ILE A 105 18.87 0.55 3.38
C ILE A 105 19.64 1.88 3.44
N ALA A 106 20.84 1.94 2.87
CA ALA A 106 21.60 3.18 2.82
C ALA A 106 20.86 4.28 2.03
N GLN A 107 20.29 3.94 0.88
CA GLN A 107 19.46 4.87 0.09
C GLN A 107 18.26 5.39 0.88
N LEU A 108 17.60 4.52 1.65
CA LEU A 108 16.50 4.92 2.53
C LEU A 108 16.95 5.95 3.58
N ILE A 109 18.08 5.70 4.26
CA ILE A 109 18.62 6.63 5.27
C ILE A 109 19.02 7.97 4.64
N PHE A 110 19.66 7.94 3.47
CA PHE A 110 20.08 9.16 2.78
C PHE A 110 18.92 9.96 2.18
N SER A 111 17.76 9.34 1.99
CA SER A 111 16.56 10.03 1.50
C SER A 111 15.93 10.93 2.58
N ILE A 112 16.31 10.76 3.85
CA ILE A 112 15.79 11.55 4.96
C ILE A 112 16.52 12.91 4.98
N PRO A 113 15.81 14.04 4.80
CA PRO A 113 16.42 15.36 4.88
C PRO A 113 16.89 15.63 6.31
N LYS A 114 18.09 16.20 6.44
CA LYS A 114 18.60 16.68 7.72
C LYS A 114 17.89 18.00 8.05
N LEU A 115 16.85 17.93 8.86
CA LEU A 115 16.11 19.09 9.36
C LEU A 115 16.68 19.51 10.71
N ASP A 116 16.82 20.82 10.90
CA ASP A 116 17.11 21.40 12.20
C ASP A 116 15.89 21.25 13.12
N PRO A 117 16.06 20.80 14.38
CA PRO A 117 14.94 20.53 15.28
C PRO A 117 14.08 21.77 15.53
N ASP A 118 14.67 22.96 15.64
CA ASP A 118 13.92 24.19 15.89
C ASP A 118 13.05 24.56 14.69
N HIS A 119 13.57 24.36 13.47
CA HIS A 119 12.82 24.59 12.24
C HIS A 119 11.65 23.60 12.08
N LEU A 120 11.86 22.33 12.46
CA LEU A 120 10.82 21.31 12.42
C LEU A 120 9.69 21.62 13.41
N GLU A 121 10.01 22.01 14.63
CA GLU A 121 9.00 22.39 15.63
C GLU A 121 8.19 23.61 15.17
N GLN A 122 8.85 24.62 14.59
CA GLN A 122 8.15 25.79 14.03
C GLN A 122 7.18 25.40 12.91
N LEU A 123 7.60 24.52 11.99
CA LEU A 123 6.76 24.04 10.89
C LEU A 123 5.53 23.27 11.39
N ILE A 124 5.73 22.36 12.35
CA ILE A 124 4.64 21.59 12.97
C ILE A 124 3.69 22.53 13.71
N ASN A 125 4.21 23.46 14.50
CA ASN A 125 3.38 24.40 15.25
C ASN A 125 2.58 25.33 14.34
N SER A 126 3.14 25.76 13.20
CA SER A 126 2.41 26.55 12.21
C SER A 126 1.27 25.75 11.59
N SER A 127 1.56 24.55 11.07
CA SER A 127 0.53 23.71 10.44
C SER A 127 -0.57 23.30 11.42
N TYR A 128 -0.22 23.06 12.70
CA TYR A 128 -1.19 22.79 13.76
C TYR A 128 -2.12 23.97 14.03
N LYS A 129 -1.57 25.20 14.11
CA LYS A 129 -2.38 26.42 14.29
C LYS A 129 -3.33 26.63 13.13
N ASP A 130 -2.87 26.44 11.89
CA ASP A 130 -3.69 26.60 10.69
C ASP A 130 -4.84 25.59 10.67
N LEU A 131 -4.56 24.32 10.97
CA LEU A 131 -5.58 23.28 11.06
C LEU A 131 -6.61 23.58 12.17
N LEU A 132 -6.17 24.05 13.33
CA LEU A 132 -7.06 24.42 14.43
C LEU A 132 -7.95 25.59 14.05
N MET A 133 -7.40 26.60 13.37
CA MET A 133 -8.16 27.74 12.86
C MET A 133 -9.23 27.31 11.84
N ILE A 134 -8.87 26.45 10.88
CA ILE A 134 -9.81 25.93 9.86
C ILE A 134 -10.94 25.13 10.53
N THR A 135 -10.60 24.28 11.51
CA THR A 135 -11.59 23.48 12.24
C THR A 135 -12.54 24.37 13.04
N TYR A 136 -12.00 25.39 13.70
CA TYR A 136 -12.79 26.38 14.43
C TYR A 136 -13.75 27.14 13.51
N LEU A 137 -13.25 27.66 12.38
CA LEU A 137 -14.06 28.38 11.40
C LEU A 137 -15.17 27.48 10.82
N THR A 138 -14.85 26.23 10.50
CA THR A 138 -15.82 25.25 10.01
C THR A 138 -16.94 25.02 11.02
N ASN A 139 -16.59 24.90 12.31
CA ASN A 139 -17.58 24.74 13.37
C ASN A 139 -18.44 26.00 13.55
N LEU A 140 -17.86 27.20 13.45
CA LEU A 140 -18.60 28.46 13.48
C LEU A 140 -19.59 28.56 12.32
N ILE A 141 -19.16 28.25 11.09
CA ILE A 141 -20.05 28.22 9.93
C ILE A 141 -21.18 27.20 10.13
N ARG A 142 -20.85 26.02 10.66
CA ARG A 142 -21.84 24.97 10.96
C ARG A 142 -22.87 25.42 12.01
N THR A 143 -22.46 26.13 13.06
CA THR A 143 -23.41 26.66 14.06
C THR A 143 -24.26 27.78 13.49
N HIS A 144 -23.68 28.69 12.71
CA HIS A 144 -24.44 29.75 12.02
C HIS A 144 -25.46 29.18 11.04
N LEU A 145 -25.10 28.17 10.24
CA LEU A 145 -26.04 27.48 9.35
C LEU A 145 -27.17 26.80 10.13
N LYS A 146 -26.87 26.17 11.26
CA LYS A 146 -27.89 25.55 12.12
C LYS A 146 -28.88 26.58 12.68
N ILE A 147 -28.38 27.72 13.17
CA ILE A 147 -29.23 28.78 13.71
C ILE A 147 -30.10 29.40 12.61
N LEU A 148 -29.54 29.64 11.42
CA LEU A 148 -30.28 30.16 10.28
C LEU A 148 -31.41 29.21 9.86
N ASN A 149 -31.14 27.90 9.81
CA ASN A 149 -32.12 26.88 9.46
C ASN A 149 -33.25 26.76 10.51
N LEU A 150 -32.93 26.94 11.80
CA LEU A 150 -33.93 26.94 12.89
C LEU A 150 -34.77 28.23 12.97
N ALA A 151 -34.32 29.32 12.34
CA ALA A 151 -35.01 30.60 12.31
C ALA A 151 -35.99 30.74 11.13
N GLN A 152 -36.14 29.70 10.30
CA GLN A 152 -36.99 29.64 9.12
C GLN A 152 -38.15 28.65 9.33
#